data_AF-A0A1M3H4N8-F1
#
_entry.id   AF-A0A1M3H4N8-F1
#
_cell.length_a   1.000
_cell.length_b   1.000
_cell.length_c   1.000
_cell.angle_alpha   90.00
_cell.angle_beta   90.00
_cell.angle_gamma   90.00
#
_symmetry.space_group_name_H-M   'P 1'
#
loop_
_entity.id
_entity.type
_entity.pdbx_description
1 polymer ?
#
loop_
_entity_poly.entity_id
_entity_poly.type
_entity_poly.pdbx_seq_one_letter_code
_entity_poly.pdbx_strand_id
1 'polypeptide(L)'
;MNLKFIVSAIVALPLLSSSLFAKGSTKLFSPDVFHHDGSIDVVKATGAHILHRDGLRGEGRCIAIIDEEFSPDHMDRYIRRGVIHPDAIRDGLFITPREKNFLNYQGIQNKRKRYMDELDRKAAANEPFHGVDVLDIAHSMAPRATILPIDSKLMPGLTFTEQFCNAVRQAMRSNPDVINISLGLNPEPEPIFRVMAEAVRRGIAFTIAAGNESSKDNPVFLDYGYAGVDPMPEVFRRLRGDGMVFAGSLKHKRSGNAVFAKFSQHPLPERGLIYRYNLLPGTRFFSERTSGTSYSSPALAGGMFF
;
A
#
# COMPACT_ATOMS: atom_id res chain seq x y z
N MET A 1 0.70 4.87 24.11
CA MET A 1 -0.49 5.52 23.48
C MET A 1 -1.41 4.41 22.98
N ASN A 2 -2.65 4.32 23.44
CA ASN A 2 -3.56 3.23 23.08
C ASN A 2 -4.00 3.33 21.62
N LEU A 3 -3.68 2.34 20.78
CA LEU A 3 -4.03 2.25 19.35
C LEU A 3 -5.55 2.31 19.08
N LYS A 4 -6.38 2.17 20.12
CA LYS A 4 -7.85 2.16 20.03
C LYS A 4 -8.47 3.49 19.58
N PHE A 5 -7.73 4.60 19.57
CA PHE A 5 -8.28 5.93 19.27
C PHE A 5 -8.00 6.48 17.85
N ILE A 6 -7.21 5.79 17.01
CA ILE A 6 -6.73 6.38 15.74
C ILE A 6 -7.65 6.11 14.54
N VAL A 7 -8.65 5.22 14.63
CA VAL A 7 -9.52 4.90 13.47
C VAL A 7 -10.73 5.84 13.32
N SER A 8 -10.94 6.77 14.25
CA SER A 8 -12.17 7.58 14.29
C SER A 8 -12.06 8.96 13.63
N ALA A 9 -10.92 9.35 13.05
CA ALA A 9 -10.71 10.72 12.55
C ALA A 9 -10.44 10.86 11.04
N ILE A 10 -10.39 9.75 10.27
CA ILE A 10 -10.75 9.76 8.83
C ILE A 10 -12.28 9.92 8.71
N VAL A 11 -12.82 11.00 9.27
CA VAL A 11 -14.23 11.37 9.25
C VAL A 11 -14.35 12.72 8.54
N ALA A 12 -14.37 12.62 7.21
CA ALA A 12 -15.10 13.53 6.32
C ALA A 12 -15.41 12.87 4.97
N LEU A 13 -14.98 11.63 4.73
CA LEU A 13 -15.73 10.71 3.89
C LEU A 13 -16.63 9.90 4.82
N PRO A 14 -17.95 9.81 4.58
CA PRO A 14 -18.72 8.81 5.29
C PRO A 14 -17.99 7.48 5.10
N LEU A 15 -17.67 6.81 6.20
CA LEU A 15 -17.36 5.38 6.19
C LEU A 15 -18.61 4.71 5.60
N LEU A 16 -18.68 4.67 4.28
CA LEU A 16 -19.79 4.08 3.55
C LEU A 16 -19.65 2.59 3.81
N SER A 17 -20.43 2.09 4.75
CA SER A 17 -20.66 0.66 4.89
C SER A 17 -21.01 0.12 3.51
N SER A 18 -20.47 -1.05 3.16
CA SER A 18 -20.71 -1.72 1.87
C SER A 18 -22.20 -1.77 1.47
N SER A 19 -23.11 -1.72 2.45
CA SER A 19 -24.57 -1.62 2.26
C SER A 19 -25.06 -0.36 1.53
N LEU A 20 -24.35 0.78 1.59
CA LEU A 20 -24.73 2.01 0.89
C LEU A 20 -24.42 1.95 -0.62
N PHE A 21 -23.37 1.22 -1.03
CA PHE A 21 -23.03 1.05 -2.44
C PHE A 21 -23.94 0.07 -3.19
N ALA A 22 -24.65 -0.80 -2.47
CA ALA A 22 -25.59 -1.76 -3.07
C ALA A 22 -26.81 -1.09 -3.74
N LYS A 23 -27.08 0.20 -3.46
CA LYS A 23 -28.32 0.90 -3.90
C LYS A 23 -28.14 2.01 -4.94
N GLY A 24 -26.95 2.23 -5.49
CA GLY A 24 -26.73 3.20 -6.58
C GLY A 24 -25.65 4.24 -6.28
N SER A 25 -25.19 4.94 -7.33
CA SER A 25 -24.05 5.86 -7.26
C SER A 25 -24.31 7.05 -6.35
N THR A 26 -23.39 7.31 -5.41
CA THR A 26 -23.41 8.53 -4.60
C THR A 26 -22.47 9.56 -5.23
N LYS A 27 -22.93 10.81 -5.39
CA LYS A 27 -22.06 11.92 -5.81
C LYS A 27 -21.23 12.33 -4.59
N LEU A 28 -20.03 11.80 -4.50
CA LEU A 28 -19.17 11.96 -3.33
C LEU A 28 -18.14 13.08 -3.49
N PHE A 29 -17.86 13.48 -4.73
CA PHE A 29 -16.73 14.35 -5.03
C PHE A 29 -17.10 15.50 -5.97
N SER A 30 -16.41 16.62 -5.74
CA SER A 30 -16.42 17.77 -6.65
C SER A 30 -15.60 17.45 -7.91
N PRO A 31 -15.93 18.01 -9.09
CA PRO A 31 -15.19 17.78 -10.33
C PRO A 31 -13.70 18.16 -10.29
N ASP A 32 -13.27 18.95 -9.31
CA ASP A 32 -11.90 19.43 -9.14
C ASP A 32 -10.91 18.39 -8.58
N VAL A 33 -11.39 17.15 -8.33
CA VAL A 33 -10.54 16.00 -8.00
C VAL A 33 -9.81 15.41 -9.21
N PHE A 34 -10.13 15.86 -10.42
CA PHE A 34 -9.43 15.43 -11.63
C PHE A 34 -8.39 16.47 -12.08
N HIS A 35 -7.20 16.00 -12.41
CA HIS A 35 -6.20 16.78 -13.14
C HIS A 35 -6.62 16.96 -14.61
N HIS A 36 -5.93 17.86 -15.32
CA HIS A 36 -6.24 18.16 -16.73
C HIS A 36 -6.12 16.95 -17.67
N ASP A 37 -5.23 16.02 -17.34
CA ASP A 37 -5.05 14.75 -18.08
C ASP A 37 -6.09 13.68 -17.71
N GLY A 38 -7.00 13.98 -16.79
CA GLY A 38 -8.04 13.07 -16.31
C GLY A 38 -7.59 12.08 -15.23
N SER A 39 -6.35 12.20 -14.74
CA SER A 39 -5.89 11.51 -13.53
C SER A 39 -6.53 12.08 -12.26
N ILE A 40 -6.53 11.32 -11.16
CA ILE A 40 -7.18 11.69 -9.89
C ILE A 40 -6.14 12.26 -8.93
N ASP A 41 -6.45 13.43 -8.39
CA ASP A 41 -5.77 13.99 -7.22
C ASP A 41 -6.24 13.22 -5.98
N VAL A 42 -5.44 12.26 -5.53
CA VAL A 42 -5.78 11.42 -4.37
C VAL A 42 -5.97 12.23 -3.09
N VAL A 43 -5.19 13.29 -2.90
CA VAL A 43 -5.22 14.12 -1.69
C VAL A 43 -6.55 14.87 -1.61
N LYS A 44 -7.08 15.31 -2.75
CA LYS A 44 -8.44 15.86 -2.82
C LYS A 44 -9.52 14.80 -2.74
N ALA A 45 -9.39 13.72 -3.50
CA ALA A 45 -10.37 12.63 -3.56
C ALA A 45 -10.50 11.85 -2.23
N THR A 46 -9.58 12.00 -1.30
CA THR A 46 -9.66 11.43 0.06
C THR A 46 -10.02 12.47 1.12
N GLY A 47 -10.05 13.76 0.77
CA GLY A 47 -10.21 14.84 1.74
C GLY A 47 -8.95 15.22 2.52
N ALA A 48 -7.81 14.55 2.30
CA ALA A 48 -6.55 14.80 3.01
C ALA A 48 -6.05 16.25 2.88
N HIS A 49 -6.36 16.95 1.78
CA HIS A 49 -6.03 18.38 1.62
C HIS A 49 -6.60 19.28 2.72
N ILE A 50 -7.75 18.93 3.30
CA ILE A 50 -8.35 19.66 4.43
C ILE A 50 -7.46 19.49 5.67
N LEU A 51 -7.06 18.25 5.94
CA LEU A 51 -6.21 17.90 7.08
C LEU A 51 -4.81 18.52 6.94
N HIS A 52 -4.27 18.56 5.72
CA HIS A 52 -3.00 19.22 5.43
C HIS A 52 -3.05 20.73 5.68
N ARG A 53 -4.19 21.38 5.38
CA ARG A 53 -4.39 22.81 5.68
C ARG A 53 -4.40 23.06 7.19
N ASP A 54 -4.92 22.11 7.95
CA ASP A 54 -4.98 22.16 9.41
C ASP A 54 -3.65 21.70 10.07
N GLY A 55 -2.62 21.42 9.26
CA GLY A 55 -1.27 21.08 9.73
C GLY A 55 -1.05 19.61 10.03
N LEU A 56 -2.03 18.73 9.79
CA LEU A 56 -1.91 17.28 9.97
C LEU A 56 -1.29 16.66 8.71
N ARG A 57 0.03 16.43 8.71
CA ARG A 57 0.76 15.97 7.50
C ARG A 57 1.65 14.75 7.76
N GLY A 58 1.51 14.11 8.91
CA GLY A 58 2.28 12.93 9.30
C GLY A 58 3.60 13.23 10.02
N GLU A 59 3.73 14.41 10.61
CA GLU A 59 4.91 14.80 11.40
C GLU A 59 5.26 13.76 12.47
N GLY A 60 6.52 13.34 12.51
CA GLY A 60 7.01 12.36 13.48
C GLY A 60 6.48 10.93 13.27
N ARG A 61 5.82 10.66 12.14
CA ARG A 61 5.33 9.33 11.78
C ARG A 61 6.22 8.64 10.76
N CYS A 62 6.15 7.31 10.73
CA CYS A 62 6.88 6.48 9.80
C CYS A 62 5.96 5.47 9.09
N ILE A 63 6.01 5.46 7.75
CA ILE A 63 5.36 4.46 6.90
C ILE A 63 6.44 3.57 6.32
N ALA A 64 6.38 2.26 6.60
CA ALA A 64 7.13 1.29 5.85
C ALA A 64 6.35 0.85 4.61
N ILE A 65 7.01 0.80 3.46
CA ILE A 65 6.39 0.38 2.19
C ILE A 65 7.15 -0.86 1.72
N ILE A 66 6.50 -2.02 1.82
CA ILE A 66 7.02 -3.28 1.29
C ILE A 66 6.44 -3.44 -0.10
N ASP A 67 7.28 -3.23 -1.10
CA ASP A 67 6.91 -3.28 -2.52
C ASP A 67 8.12 -3.70 -3.38
N GLU A 68 7.99 -3.60 -4.69
CA GLU A 68 9.03 -3.86 -5.67
C GLU A 68 9.27 -2.63 -6.56
N GLU A 69 10.40 -2.61 -7.26
CA GLU A 69 10.66 -1.66 -8.33
C GLU A 69 10.88 -0.20 -7.88
N PHE A 70 11.58 0.00 -6.76
CA PHE A 70 12.00 1.34 -6.35
C PHE A 70 13.13 1.87 -7.25
N SER A 71 12.79 2.73 -8.21
CA SER A 71 13.77 3.36 -9.11
C SER A 71 14.82 4.16 -8.33
N PRO A 72 16.13 3.86 -8.47
CA PRO A 72 17.18 4.56 -7.71
C PRO A 72 17.16 6.08 -7.89
N ASP A 73 16.93 6.56 -9.10
CA ASP A 73 16.89 8.00 -9.41
C ASP A 73 15.68 8.68 -8.74
N HIS A 74 14.56 7.96 -8.63
CA HIS A 74 13.40 8.43 -7.90
C HIS A 74 13.69 8.52 -6.41
N MET A 75 14.30 7.48 -5.86
CA MET A 75 14.67 7.40 -4.44
C MET A 75 15.64 8.51 -4.03
N ASP A 76 16.59 8.86 -4.89
CA ASP A 76 17.53 9.96 -4.68
C ASP A 76 16.83 11.30 -4.42
N ARG A 77 15.71 11.57 -5.10
CA ARG A 77 14.90 12.77 -4.86
C ARG A 77 14.34 12.78 -3.44
N TYR A 78 13.89 11.64 -2.95
CA TYR A 78 13.36 11.51 -1.59
C TYR A 78 14.44 11.55 -0.51
N ILE A 79 15.62 10.97 -0.79
CA ILE A 79 16.79 11.07 0.08
C ILE A 79 17.18 12.55 0.24
N ARG A 80 17.31 13.30 -0.86
CA ARG A 80 17.61 14.74 -0.81
C ARG A 80 16.57 15.57 -0.06
N ARG A 81 15.30 15.15 -0.06
CA ARG A 81 14.23 15.80 0.70
C ARG A 81 14.26 15.45 2.20
N GLY A 82 15.11 14.52 2.63
CA GLY A 82 15.16 14.07 4.03
C GLY A 82 13.93 13.26 4.45
N VAL A 83 13.20 12.67 3.49
CA VAL A 83 11.96 11.91 3.75
C VAL A 83 12.25 10.43 3.98
N ILE A 84 13.34 9.89 3.41
CA ILE A 84 13.70 8.48 3.57
C ILE A 84 14.24 8.23 4.98
N HIS A 85 13.69 7.22 5.64
CA HIS A 85 14.15 6.76 6.94
C HIS A 85 15.62 6.32 6.86
N PRO A 86 16.51 6.74 7.78
CA PRO A 86 17.95 6.45 7.70
C PRO A 86 18.28 4.94 7.62
N ASP A 87 17.51 4.11 8.32
CA ASP A 87 17.69 2.66 8.30
C ASP A 87 17.54 2.05 6.91
N ALA A 88 16.68 2.63 6.05
CA ALA A 88 16.48 2.14 4.69
C ALA A 88 17.79 2.16 3.88
N ILE A 89 18.57 3.24 4.05
CA ILE A 89 19.85 3.45 3.38
C ILE A 89 20.94 2.61 4.05
N ARG A 90 21.00 2.62 5.38
CA ARG A 90 22.01 1.87 6.16
C ARG A 90 21.94 0.38 5.88
N ASP A 91 20.73 -0.18 5.85
CA ASP A 91 20.51 -1.62 5.75
C ASP A 91 20.35 -2.09 4.30
N GLY A 92 20.49 -1.18 3.32
CA GLY A 92 20.41 -1.49 1.88
C GLY A 92 19.05 -2.07 1.47
N LEU A 93 17.97 -1.51 2.03
CA LEU A 93 16.60 -2.01 1.85
C LEU A 93 16.02 -1.71 0.47
N PHE A 94 16.66 -0.82 -0.28
CA PHE A 94 16.40 -0.54 -1.70
C PHE A 94 17.74 -0.21 -2.38
N ILE A 95 17.79 -0.22 -3.72
CA ILE A 95 19.01 0.16 -4.44
C ILE A 95 19.11 1.67 -4.52
N THR A 96 20.16 2.24 -3.92
CA THR A 96 20.51 3.65 -4.08
C THR A 96 21.24 3.92 -5.41
N PRO A 97 21.27 5.17 -5.92
CA PRO A 97 22.09 5.50 -7.10
C PRO A 97 23.57 5.17 -6.91
N ARG A 98 24.08 5.33 -5.68
CA ARG A 98 25.46 4.99 -5.34
C ARG A 98 25.69 3.49 -5.54
N GLU A 99 24.81 2.64 -5.01
CA GLU A 99 24.92 1.19 -5.16
C GLU A 99 24.75 0.72 -6.60
N LYS A 100 23.86 1.36 -7.39
CA LYS A 100 23.74 1.10 -8.84
C LYS A 100 25.10 1.17 -9.54
N ASN A 101 25.93 2.14 -9.17
CA ASN A 101 27.28 2.30 -9.73
C ASN A 101 28.27 1.22 -9.23
N PHE A 102 28.13 0.74 -7.99
CA PHE A 102 28.99 -0.31 -7.42
C PHE A 102 28.63 -1.73 -7.89
N LEU A 103 27.36 -1.99 -8.21
CA LEU A 103 26.88 -3.30 -8.68
C LEU A 103 27.42 -3.69 -10.08
N ASN A 104 28.20 -2.85 -10.73
CA ASN A 104 28.88 -3.23 -11.97
C ASN A 104 30.19 -4.02 -11.74
N TYR A 105 30.62 -4.26 -10.49
CA TYR A 105 32.01 -4.65 -10.20
C TYR A 105 32.30 -6.05 -9.60
N GLN A 106 31.35 -6.82 -9.02
CA GLN A 106 31.71 -8.09 -8.31
C GLN A 106 30.68 -9.24 -8.31
N GLY A 107 30.88 -10.27 -9.17
CA GLY A 107 30.45 -11.70 -9.12
C GLY A 107 29.13 -12.18 -8.47
N ILE A 108 28.75 -11.69 -7.29
CA ILE A 108 27.41 -11.88 -6.67
C ILE A 108 26.34 -11.04 -7.43
N GLN A 109 26.81 -10.24 -8.40
CA GLN A 109 26.02 -9.34 -9.24
C GLN A 109 24.92 -9.99 -10.08
N ASN A 110 25.00 -11.24 -10.52
CA ASN A 110 24.20 -11.64 -11.69
C ASN A 110 22.68 -11.45 -11.52
N LYS A 111 22.13 -11.67 -10.32
CA LYS A 111 20.69 -11.41 -10.05
C LYS A 111 20.38 -9.94 -9.80
N ARG A 112 21.16 -9.25 -8.94
CA ARG A 112 20.98 -7.80 -8.69
C ARG A 112 21.21 -6.97 -9.96
N LYS A 113 22.20 -7.31 -10.77
CA LYS A 113 22.45 -6.74 -12.08
C LYS A 113 21.30 -7.00 -13.04
N ARG A 114 20.79 -8.24 -13.16
CA ARG A 114 19.59 -8.51 -13.98
C ARG A 114 18.39 -7.67 -13.55
N TYR A 115 18.20 -7.50 -12.24
CA TYR A 115 17.15 -6.63 -11.71
C TYR A 115 17.40 -5.16 -12.07
N MET A 116 18.64 -4.67 -12.00
CA MET A 116 18.99 -3.33 -12.49
C MET A 116 18.80 -3.17 -13.99
N ASP A 117 19.19 -4.16 -14.79
CA ASP A 117 18.99 -4.17 -16.24
C ASP A 117 17.49 -4.14 -16.59
N GLU A 118 16.63 -4.75 -15.75
CA GLU A 118 15.17 -4.68 -15.85
C GLU A 118 14.65 -3.28 -15.53
N LEU A 119 15.08 -2.68 -14.40
CA LEU A 119 14.69 -1.31 -14.03
C LEU A 119 15.16 -0.29 -15.08
N ASP A 120 16.38 -0.43 -15.61
CA ASP A 120 16.91 0.44 -16.66
C ASP A 120 16.13 0.31 -17.97
N ARG A 121 15.73 -0.91 -18.33
CA ARG A 121 14.86 -1.16 -19.50
C ARG A 121 13.49 -0.51 -19.31
N LYS A 122 12.89 -0.66 -18.12
CA LYS A 122 11.62 -0.02 -17.78
C LYS A 122 11.71 1.50 -17.86
N ALA A 123 12.75 2.08 -17.27
CA ALA A 123 13.01 3.52 -17.37
C ALA A 123 13.15 3.98 -18.82
N ALA A 124 13.93 3.26 -19.64
CA ALA A 124 14.11 3.58 -21.06
C ALA A 124 12.79 3.47 -21.87
N ALA A 125 11.90 2.56 -21.46
CA ALA A 125 10.58 2.38 -22.07
C ALA A 125 9.51 3.34 -21.49
N ASN A 126 9.85 4.20 -20.53
CA ASN A 126 8.90 4.98 -19.73
C ASN A 126 7.79 4.12 -19.11
N GLU A 127 8.13 2.90 -18.70
CA GLU A 127 7.21 2.03 -17.97
C GLU A 127 7.09 2.49 -16.51
N PRO A 128 5.89 2.42 -15.93
CA PRO A 128 5.69 2.79 -14.53
C PRO A 128 6.42 1.80 -13.61
N PHE A 129 6.92 2.33 -12.50
CA PHE A 129 7.57 1.57 -11.43
C PHE A 129 6.57 1.40 -10.29
N HIS A 130 6.13 0.17 -10.02
CA HIS A 130 5.01 -0.05 -9.09
C HIS A 130 5.27 0.52 -7.68
N GLY A 131 6.41 0.19 -7.06
CA GLY A 131 6.76 0.70 -5.73
C GLY A 131 7.01 2.21 -5.68
N VAL A 132 7.43 2.82 -6.79
CA VAL A 132 7.54 4.28 -6.91
C VAL A 132 6.16 4.94 -6.86
N ASP A 133 5.20 4.44 -7.63
CA ASP A 133 3.83 4.94 -7.65
C ASP A 133 3.18 4.79 -6.26
N VAL A 134 3.38 3.64 -5.61
CA VAL A 134 2.90 3.38 -4.25
C VAL A 134 3.51 4.35 -3.23
N LEU A 135 4.82 4.59 -3.33
CA LEU A 135 5.53 5.54 -2.49
C LEU A 135 5.04 6.98 -2.68
N ASP A 136 4.86 7.41 -3.92
CA ASP A 136 4.38 8.76 -4.24
C ASP A 136 2.97 8.99 -3.70
N ILE A 137 2.07 7.99 -3.78
CA ILE A 137 0.73 8.08 -3.19
C ILE A 137 0.83 8.21 -1.67
N ALA A 138 1.58 7.34 -1.00
CA ALA A 138 1.74 7.38 0.46
C ALA A 138 2.32 8.72 0.93
N HIS A 139 3.36 9.21 0.24
CA HIS A 139 3.96 10.51 0.53
C HIS A 139 2.99 11.67 0.29
N SER A 140 2.19 11.63 -0.79
CA SER A 140 1.21 12.68 -1.05
C SER A 140 0.18 12.79 0.07
N MET A 141 -0.20 11.67 0.68
CA MET A 141 -1.17 11.63 1.78
C MET A 141 -0.58 12.09 3.10
N ALA A 142 0.69 11.76 3.38
CA ALA A 142 1.40 12.16 4.59
C ALA A 142 2.77 12.80 4.25
N PRO A 143 2.78 14.05 3.73
CA PRO A 143 3.98 14.63 3.13
C PRO A 143 5.09 14.98 4.12
N ARG A 144 4.84 14.90 5.43
CA ARG A 144 5.83 15.07 6.50
C ARG A 144 6.16 13.78 7.25
N ALA A 145 5.57 12.65 6.86
CA ALA A 145 5.98 11.36 7.39
C ALA A 145 7.33 10.93 6.80
N THR A 146 8.11 10.22 7.59
CA THR A 146 9.26 9.47 7.08
C THR A 146 8.80 8.19 6.38
N ILE A 147 9.54 7.79 5.34
CA ILE A 147 9.23 6.61 4.54
C ILE A 147 10.38 5.61 4.64
N LEU A 148 10.04 4.36 5.00
CA LEU A 148 10.94 3.22 5.03
C LEU A 148 10.61 2.30 3.82
N PRO A 149 11.18 2.57 2.63
CA PRO A 149 11.02 1.70 1.47
C PRO A 149 11.78 0.39 1.68
N ILE A 150 11.14 -0.73 1.35
CA ILE A 150 11.73 -2.07 1.44
C ILE A 150 11.40 -2.81 0.15
N ASP A 151 12.41 -2.99 -0.69
CA ASP A 151 12.31 -3.71 -1.96
C ASP A 151 12.37 -5.22 -1.71
N SER A 152 11.22 -5.90 -1.81
CA SER A 152 11.15 -7.34 -1.58
C SER A 152 11.96 -8.16 -2.59
N LYS A 153 12.20 -7.64 -3.81
CA LYS A 153 12.98 -8.33 -4.86
C LYS A 153 14.49 -8.31 -4.59
N LEU A 154 14.98 -7.50 -3.64
CA LEU A 154 16.41 -7.43 -3.31
C LEU A 154 16.92 -8.58 -2.43
N MET A 155 16.09 -9.57 -2.14
CA MET A 155 16.44 -10.76 -1.39
C MET A 155 16.52 -12.01 -2.30
N PRO A 156 17.47 -12.06 -3.25
CA PRO A 156 17.50 -13.09 -4.27
C PRO A 156 17.75 -14.48 -3.68
N GLY A 157 17.10 -15.50 -4.26
CA GLY A 157 17.28 -16.89 -3.86
C GLY A 157 16.38 -17.36 -2.73
N LEU A 158 15.62 -16.45 -2.13
CA LEU A 158 14.53 -16.79 -1.22
C LEU A 158 13.22 -17.00 -1.98
N THR A 159 12.33 -17.82 -1.44
CA THR A 159 10.93 -17.91 -1.85
C THR A 159 10.20 -16.60 -1.55
N PHE A 160 9.08 -16.32 -2.22
CA PHE A 160 8.27 -15.13 -1.92
C PHE A 160 7.92 -15.03 -0.43
N THR A 161 7.49 -16.15 0.18
CA THR A 161 7.14 -16.23 1.61
C THR A 161 8.30 -15.78 2.49
N GLU A 162 9.52 -16.23 2.22
CA GLU A 162 10.72 -15.85 2.97
C GLU A 162 11.13 -14.39 2.74
N GLN A 163 11.08 -13.91 1.48
CA GLN A 163 11.36 -12.51 1.13
C GLN A 163 10.42 -11.58 1.89
N PHE A 164 9.12 -11.86 1.82
CA PHE A 164 8.10 -11.09 2.50
C PHE A 164 8.29 -11.11 4.03
N CYS A 165 8.51 -12.30 4.61
CA CYS A 165 8.73 -12.41 6.05
C CYS A 165 9.97 -11.61 6.51
N ASN A 166 11.04 -11.66 5.73
CA ASN A 166 12.24 -10.89 6.02
C ASN A 166 12.03 -9.39 5.84
N ALA A 167 11.30 -8.95 4.83
CA ALA A 167 10.94 -7.55 4.63
C ALA A 167 10.12 -7.00 5.83
N VAL A 168 9.13 -7.76 6.33
CA VAL A 168 8.38 -7.37 7.53
C VAL A 168 9.29 -7.31 8.76
N ARG A 169 10.17 -8.30 8.97
CA ARG A 169 11.12 -8.27 10.09
C ARG A 169 12.09 -7.09 10.01
N GLN A 170 12.53 -6.73 8.81
CA GLN A 170 13.37 -5.54 8.59
C GLN A 170 12.59 -4.27 8.93
N ALA A 171 11.35 -4.15 8.46
CA ALA A 171 10.47 -3.03 8.81
C ALA A 171 10.34 -2.88 10.34
N MET A 172 10.06 -3.98 11.04
CA MET A 172 9.88 -3.98 12.50
C MET A 172 11.10 -3.49 13.28
N ARG A 173 12.32 -3.55 12.72
CA ARG A 173 13.53 -3.03 13.39
C ARG A 173 13.52 -1.50 13.48
N SER A 174 12.94 -0.84 12.49
CA SER A 174 12.77 0.62 12.46
C SER A 174 11.50 1.09 13.16
N ASN A 175 10.69 0.18 13.69
CA ASN A 175 9.47 0.45 14.44
C ASN A 175 8.53 1.47 13.76
N PRO A 176 8.12 1.25 12.50
CA PRO A 176 7.19 2.14 11.81
C PRO A 176 5.82 2.13 12.50
N ASP A 177 5.04 3.20 12.32
CA ASP A 177 3.64 3.23 12.79
C ASP A 177 2.76 2.32 11.92
N VAL A 178 3.03 2.30 10.61
CA VAL A 178 2.25 1.57 9.60
C VAL A 178 3.18 0.85 8.62
N ILE A 179 2.85 -0.39 8.27
CA ILE A 179 3.42 -1.14 7.15
C ILE A 179 2.37 -1.23 6.04
N ASN A 180 2.65 -0.63 4.89
CA ASN A 180 1.86 -0.78 3.68
C ASN A 180 2.32 -1.98 2.85
N ILE A 181 1.35 -2.78 2.41
CA ILE A 181 1.54 -3.92 1.51
C ILE A 181 0.62 -3.74 0.31
N SER A 182 1.23 -3.38 -0.82
CA SER A 182 0.55 -3.18 -2.10
C SER A 182 0.75 -4.35 -3.07
N LEU A 183 1.08 -5.53 -2.52
CA LEU A 183 1.36 -6.76 -3.26
C LEU A 183 0.32 -7.83 -2.93
N GLY A 184 0.16 -8.80 -3.85
CA GLY A 184 -0.47 -10.07 -3.49
C GLY A 184 0.44 -10.84 -2.54
N LEU A 185 -0.11 -11.41 -1.45
CA LEU A 185 0.62 -12.36 -0.58
C LEU A 185 0.73 -13.74 -1.26
N ASN A 186 1.18 -14.86 -0.66
CA ASN A 186 1.28 -16.23 -1.26
C ASN A 186 0.42 -17.29 -0.49
N PRO A 187 0.06 -18.51 -1.02
CA PRO A 187 -0.83 -19.52 -0.38
C PRO A 187 -0.28 -20.22 0.83
N GLU A 188 0.88 -19.81 1.28
CA GLU A 188 1.47 -20.31 2.50
C GLU A 188 1.24 -19.25 3.57
N PRO A 189 0.00 -19.11 4.09
CA PRO A 189 -0.38 -17.99 4.93
C PRO A 189 0.37 -17.98 6.26
N GLU A 190 0.74 -19.14 6.78
CA GLU A 190 1.11 -19.24 8.19
C GLU A 190 2.39 -18.47 8.55
N PRO A 191 3.53 -18.62 7.84
CA PRO A 191 4.73 -17.85 8.17
C PRO A 191 4.53 -16.33 8.01
N ILE A 192 3.87 -15.92 6.91
CA ILE A 192 3.54 -14.53 6.60
C ILE A 192 2.72 -13.93 7.73
N PHE A 193 1.63 -14.59 8.09
CA PHE A 193 0.76 -14.01 9.07
C PHE A 193 1.33 -14.12 10.50
N ARG A 194 2.16 -15.12 10.82
CA ARG A 194 2.87 -15.17 12.13
C ARG A 194 3.78 -13.95 12.31
N VAL A 195 4.49 -13.51 11.28
CA VAL A 195 5.32 -12.30 11.37
C VAL A 195 4.46 -11.02 11.43
N MET A 196 3.35 -10.95 10.68
CA MET A 196 2.41 -9.83 10.79
C MET A 196 1.79 -9.75 12.19
N ALA A 197 1.47 -10.90 12.79
CA ALA A 197 0.98 -11.00 14.16
C ALA A 197 1.96 -10.42 15.18
N GLU A 198 3.25 -10.64 14.94
CA GLU A 198 4.31 -10.10 15.77
C GLU A 198 4.41 -8.58 15.63
N ALA A 199 4.36 -8.04 14.40
CA ALA A 199 4.33 -6.60 14.14
C ALA A 199 3.11 -5.93 14.81
N VAL A 200 1.90 -6.48 14.67
CA VAL A 200 0.69 -5.94 15.32
C VAL A 200 0.83 -5.94 16.84
N ARG A 201 1.39 -7.01 17.45
CA ARG A 201 1.66 -7.05 18.90
C ARG A 201 2.65 -5.98 19.36
N ARG A 202 3.50 -5.47 18.46
CA ARG A 202 4.38 -4.33 18.72
C ARG A 202 3.71 -2.97 18.51
N GLY A 203 2.43 -2.95 18.14
CA GLY A 203 1.66 -1.73 17.87
C GLY A 203 1.81 -1.20 16.45
N ILE A 204 2.36 -1.98 15.53
CA ILE A 204 2.54 -1.61 14.12
C ILE A 204 1.28 -2.02 13.34
N ALA A 205 0.62 -1.06 12.70
CA ALA A 205 -0.55 -1.35 11.87
C ALA A 205 -0.16 -1.80 10.45
N PHE A 206 -1.06 -2.50 9.78
CA PHE A 206 -0.93 -2.89 8.38
C PHE A 206 -2.04 -2.28 7.54
N THR A 207 -1.66 -1.75 6.38
CA THR A 207 -2.58 -1.46 5.27
C THR A 207 -2.30 -2.43 4.13
N ILE A 208 -3.34 -3.09 3.63
CA ILE A 208 -3.19 -4.22 2.71
C ILE A 208 -4.11 -4.00 1.51
N ALA A 209 -3.57 -4.10 0.29
CA ALA A 209 -4.38 -4.10 -0.92
C ALA A 209 -5.38 -5.27 -0.91
N ALA A 210 -6.65 -5.01 -1.21
CA ALA A 210 -7.67 -6.06 -1.17
C ALA A 210 -7.50 -7.13 -2.26
N GLY A 211 -6.89 -6.80 -3.40
CA GLY A 211 -6.75 -7.69 -4.55
C GLY A 211 -7.58 -7.22 -5.75
N ASN A 212 -7.19 -7.66 -6.95
CA ASN A 212 -7.75 -7.23 -8.23
C ASN A 212 -8.46 -8.36 -9.01
N GLU A 213 -8.74 -9.49 -8.35
CA GLU A 213 -9.21 -10.72 -8.98
C GLU A 213 -10.74 -10.77 -9.13
N SER A 214 -11.47 -9.75 -8.66
CA SER A 214 -12.91 -9.70 -8.86
C SER A 214 -13.29 -9.42 -10.31
N SER A 215 -14.45 -9.93 -10.68
CA SER A 215 -15.17 -9.50 -11.87
C SER A 215 -16.64 -9.31 -11.53
N LYS A 216 -17.39 -8.68 -12.44
CA LYS A 216 -18.84 -8.55 -12.29
C LYS A 216 -19.54 -9.90 -12.20
N ASP A 217 -19.02 -10.89 -12.93
CA ASP A 217 -19.66 -12.20 -13.09
C ASP A 217 -19.14 -13.22 -12.08
N ASN A 218 -18.00 -12.92 -11.45
CA ASN A 218 -17.40 -13.71 -10.39
C ASN A 218 -16.77 -12.77 -9.35
N PRO A 219 -17.55 -12.27 -8.37
CA PRO A 219 -17.00 -11.49 -7.29
C PRO A 219 -16.07 -12.39 -6.46
N VAL A 220 -14.76 -12.17 -6.58
CA VAL A 220 -13.78 -12.75 -5.66
C VAL A 220 -13.86 -11.94 -4.40
N PHE A 221 -14.49 -12.51 -3.40
CA PHE A 221 -14.50 -11.89 -2.11
C PHE A 221 -13.14 -12.11 -1.42
N LEU A 222 -12.76 -11.18 -0.55
CA LEU A 222 -11.88 -11.38 0.61
C LEU A 222 -12.53 -12.41 1.57
N ASP A 223 -12.87 -13.58 1.06
CA ASP A 223 -12.38 -14.77 1.73
C ASP A 223 -10.87 -14.71 1.53
N TYR A 224 -10.04 -15.08 2.50
CA TYR A 224 -8.64 -15.28 2.13
C TYR A 224 -8.59 -16.42 1.12
N GLY A 225 -8.58 -16.03 -0.14
CA GLY A 225 -8.40 -16.77 -1.37
C GLY A 225 -6.98 -16.53 -1.85
N TYR A 226 -5.96 -16.76 -1.02
CA TYR A 226 -5.45 -18.11 -0.85
C TYR A 226 -6.45 -19.20 -0.51
N ALA A 227 -7.15 -19.63 -1.57
CA ALA A 227 -8.32 -20.48 -1.51
C ALA A 227 -7.94 -21.83 -0.92
N GLY A 228 -8.37 -22.08 0.33
CA GLY A 228 -8.51 -23.44 0.83
C GLY A 228 -8.00 -23.72 2.24
N VAL A 229 -7.34 -22.78 2.94
CA VAL A 229 -6.88 -23.05 4.31
C VAL A 229 -7.98 -22.73 5.33
N ASP A 230 -9.03 -23.54 5.29
CA ASP A 230 -9.98 -23.69 6.39
C ASP A 230 -9.52 -24.87 7.27
N PRO A 231 -9.36 -24.72 8.59
CA PRO A 231 -9.60 -23.53 9.40
C PRO A 231 -8.41 -22.56 9.44
N MET A 232 -8.75 -21.28 9.40
CA MET A 232 -7.79 -20.23 9.67
C MET A 232 -7.38 -20.29 11.16
N PRO A 233 -6.07 -20.35 11.47
CA PRO A 233 -5.60 -20.43 12.86
C PRO A 233 -6.19 -19.32 13.74
N GLU A 234 -6.61 -19.67 14.97
CA GLU A 234 -7.25 -18.77 15.96
C GLU A 234 -6.47 -17.47 16.19
N VAL A 235 -5.14 -17.51 16.07
CA VAL A 235 -4.27 -16.35 16.15
C VAL A 235 -4.68 -15.24 15.15
N PHE A 236 -5.19 -15.60 13.97
CA PHE A 236 -5.67 -14.64 12.96
C PHE A 236 -7.04 -14.07 13.25
N ARG A 237 -7.89 -14.80 13.97
CA ARG A 237 -9.19 -14.27 14.37
C ARG A 237 -9.01 -13.06 15.29
N ARG A 238 -7.98 -13.06 16.13
CA ARG A 238 -7.65 -11.97 17.06
C ARG A 238 -6.95 -10.78 16.36
N LEU A 239 -6.01 -11.04 15.46
CA LEU A 239 -5.25 -9.97 14.78
C LEU A 239 -6.10 -9.11 13.83
N ARG A 240 -7.14 -9.71 13.23
CA ARG A 240 -8.05 -9.04 12.31
C ARG A 240 -8.77 -7.84 12.93
N GLY A 241 -8.95 -7.84 14.26
CA GLY A 241 -9.62 -6.75 14.97
C GLY A 241 -8.72 -5.56 15.31
N ASP A 242 -7.41 -5.78 15.44
CA ASP A 242 -6.56 -4.88 16.25
C ASP A 242 -5.41 -4.19 15.50
N GLY A 243 -5.13 -4.53 14.23
CA GLY A 243 -4.04 -3.87 13.51
C GLY A 243 -3.93 -4.09 12.01
N MET A 244 -4.91 -4.70 11.34
CA MET A 244 -4.88 -4.91 9.89
C MET A 244 -6.09 -4.24 9.24
N VAL A 245 -5.85 -3.44 8.19
CA VAL A 245 -6.89 -2.74 7.45
C VAL A 245 -6.71 -2.98 5.95
N PHE A 246 -7.78 -3.38 5.28
CA PHE A 246 -7.77 -3.63 3.84
C PHE A 246 -8.26 -2.43 3.05
N ALA A 247 -7.64 -2.20 1.90
CA ALA A 247 -8.00 -1.14 0.97
C ALA A 247 -8.60 -1.73 -0.31
N GLY A 248 -9.90 -1.49 -0.48
CA GLY A 248 -10.60 -1.66 -1.73
C GLY A 248 -10.48 -0.44 -2.64
N SER A 249 -10.80 -0.64 -3.92
CA SER A 249 -10.65 0.37 -4.95
C SER A 249 -12.00 0.90 -5.45
N LEU A 250 -12.09 2.24 -5.55
CA LEU A 250 -13.16 2.98 -6.19
C LEU A 250 -12.72 3.47 -7.56
N LYS A 251 -13.63 3.33 -8.53
CA LYS A 251 -13.57 4.00 -9.83
C LYS A 251 -14.33 5.33 -9.76
N HIS A 252 -13.64 6.42 -10.09
CA HIS A 252 -14.27 7.74 -10.19
C HIS A 252 -14.72 8.00 -11.63
N LYS A 253 -15.96 8.45 -11.78
CA LYS A 253 -16.52 8.91 -13.04
C LYS A 253 -16.31 10.42 -13.16
N ARG A 254 -16.11 10.92 -14.39
CA ARG A 254 -16.03 12.37 -14.68
C ARG A 254 -17.25 13.16 -14.19
N SER A 255 -18.39 12.50 -13.97
CA SER A 255 -19.58 13.10 -13.37
C SER A 255 -19.46 13.44 -11.87
N GLY A 256 -18.34 13.12 -11.22
CA GLY A 256 -18.14 13.24 -9.76
C GLY A 256 -18.66 12.05 -8.95
N ASN A 257 -19.21 11.02 -9.62
CA ASN A 257 -19.70 9.82 -8.95
C ASN A 257 -18.57 8.84 -8.72
N ALA A 258 -18.44 8.30 -7.50
CA ALA A 258 -17.59 7.15 -7.24
C ALA A 258 -18.44 5.88 -7.29
N VAL A 259 -17.88 4.83 -7.89
CA VAL A 259 -18.47 3.50 -7.89
C VAL A 259 -17.39 2.50 -7.53
N PHE A 260 -17.79 1.38 -6.95
CA PHE A 260 -16.86 0.29 -6.67
C PHE A 260 -16.15 -0.16 -7.97
N ALA A 261 -14.83 -0.30 -7.92
CA ALA A 261 -14.06 -0.75 -9.09
C ALA A 261 -14.31 -2.24 -9.34
N LYS A 262 -14.68 -2.60 -10.57
CA LYS A 262 -15.09 -3.98 -10.90
C LYS A 262 -14.03 -5.05 -10.57
N PHE A 263 -12.74 -4.67 -10.57
CA PHE A 263 -11.63 -5.56 -10.27
C PHE A 263 -11.40 -5.75 -8.77
N SER A 264 -11.84 -4.81 -7.93
CA SER A 264 -11.50 -4.82 -6.51
C SER A 264 -12.16 -6.00 -5.80
N GLN A 265 -11.41 -6.74 -4.99
CA GLN A 265 -12.00 -7.78 -4.15
C GLN A 265 -12.94 -7.19 -3.09
N HIS A 266 -14.03 -7.91 -2.78
CA HIS A 266 -15.09 -7.49 -1.85
C HIS A 266 -14.98 -8.21 -0.50
N PRO A 267 -15.24 -7.59 0.66
CA PRO A 267 -15.34 -8.35 1.91
C PRO A 267 -16.54 -9.31 1.88
N LEU A 268 -16.38 -10.57 2.34
CA LEU A 268 -17.50 -11.51 2.54
C LEU A 268 -18.37 -11.08 3.74
N PRO A 269 -19.64 -10.64 3.55
CA PRO A 269 -20.50 -10.25 4.67
C PRO A 269 -20.97 -11.47 5.49
N GLU A 270 -21.16 -12.61 4.83
CA GLU A 270 -21.91 -13.75 5.36
C GLU A 270 -21.14 -14.61 6.37
N ARG A 271 -19.82 -14.43 6.51
CA ARG A 271 -19.00 -15.20 7.45
C ARG A 271 -18.84 -14.56 8.83
N GLY A 272 -19.56 -13.48 9.12
CA GLY A 272 -19.43 -12.74 10.39
C GLY A 272 -18.03 -12.14 10.60
N LEU A 273 -17.25 -12.03 9.51
CA LEU A 273 -15.90 -11.50 9.52
C LEU A 273 -15.99 -9.98 9.38
N ILE A 274 -15.91 -9.28 10.52
CA ILE A 274 -15.78 -7.81 10.52
C ILE A 274 -14.36 -7.47 10.06
N TYR A 275 -14.19 -7.34 8.75
CA TYR A 275 -12.97 -6.77 8.19
C TYR A 275 -13.00 -5.25 8.39
N ARG A 276 -11.91 -4.69 8.91
CA ARG A 276 -11.64 -3.25 8.73
C ARG A 276 -11.29 -3.07 7.25
N TYR A 277 -12.28 -2.71 6.45
CA TYR A 277 -12.16 -2.57 5.01
C TYR A 277 -12.57 -1.15 4.62
N ASN A 278 -11.69 -0.43 3.94
CA ASN A 278 -11.93 0.94 3.48
C ASN A 278 -11.90 0.99 1.96
N LEU A 279 -12.75 1.83 1.40
CA LEU A 279 -12.81 2.10 -0.04
C LEU A 279 -12.14 3.43 -0.33
N LEU A 280 -11.10 3.40 -1.17
CA LEU A 280 -10.34 4.59 -1.55
C LEU A 280 -10.27 4.70 -3.08
N PRO A 281 -9.91 5.88 -3.64
CA PRO A 281 -9.53 5.97 -5.04
C PRO A 281 -8.52 4.88 -5.39
N GLY A 282 -8.75 4.21 -6.52
CA GLY A 282 -7.96 3.05 -6.94
C GLY A 282 -7.77 2.97 -8.45
N THR A 283 -8.14 4.04 -9.17
CA THR A 283 -8.12 4.11 -10.63
C THR A 283 -7.61 5.45 -11.10
N ARG A 284 -6.75 5.47 -12.12
CA ARG A 284 -6.26 6.67 -12.80
C ARG A 284 -5.45 7.62 -11.91
N PHE A 285 -4.54 7.11 -11.09
CA PHE A 285 -3.74 7.97 -10.20
C PHE A 285 -2.73 8.84 -10.94
N PHE A 286 -1.87 8.22 -11.74
CA PHE A 286 -0.81 8.92 -12.48
C PHE A 286 -1.06 8.94 -13.97
N SER A 287 -1.79 7.94 -14.46
CA SER A 287 -2.20 7.84 -15.86
C SER A 287 -3.49 7.04 -15.95
N GLU A 288 -4.16 7.10 -17.12
CA GLU A 288 -5.35 6.28 -17.38
C GLU A 288 -5.11 4.77 -17.22
N ARG A 289 -3.84 4.32 -17.22
CA ARG A 289 -3.43 2.91 -17.13
C ARG A 289 -3.17 2.43 -15.70
N THR A 290 -2.94 3.34 -14.75
CA THR A 290 -2.66 2.98 -13.34
C THR A 290 -3.96 2.73 -12.56
N SER A 291 -4.37 1.46 -12.44
CA SER A 291 -5.56 1.07 -11.67
C SER A 291 -5.29 -0.23 -10.90
N GLY A 292 -5.78 -0.31 -9.67
CA GLY A 292 -5.57 -1.45 -8.79
C GLY A 292 -5.79 -1.07 -7.33
N THR A 293 -6.13 -2.05 -6.50
CA THR A 293 -6.18 -1.88 -5.03
C THR A 293 -4.82 -1.57 -4.44
N SER A 294 -3.73 -1.94 -5.14
CA SER A 294 -2.35 -1.61 -4.78
C SER A 294 -2.07 -0.10 -4.72
N TYR A 295 -2.87 0.72 -5.42
CA TYR A 295 -2.81 2.19 -5.35
C TYR A 295 -3.75 2.77 -4.28
N SER A 296 -4.74 2.01 -3.82
CA SER A 296 -5.64 2.40 -2.72
C SER A 296 -5.03 2.18 -1.34
N SER A 297 -4.26 1.10 -1.15
CA SER A 297 -3.58 0.79 0.11
C SER A 297 -2.57 1.85 0.59
N PRO A 298 -1.68 2.44 -0.25
CA PRO A 298 -0.79 3.49 0.22
C PRO A 298 -1.54 4.78 0.57
N ALA A 299 -2.67 5.04 -0.10
CA ALA A 299 -3.52 6.17 0.26
C ALA A 299 -4.09 6.00 1.67
N LEU A 300 -4.53 4.77 1.99
CA LEU A 300 -4.96 4.41 3.33
C LEU A 300 -3.81 4.51 4.34
N ALA A 301 -2.59 4.07 3.98
CA ALA A 301 -1.42 4.09 4.85
C ALA A 301 -1.08 5.51 5.33
N GLY A 302 -0.97 6.46 4.39
CA GLY A 302 -0.79 7.87 4.73
C GLY A 302 -2.01 8.46 5.44
N GLY A 303 -3.21 7.94 5.11
CA GLY A 303 -4.48 8.24 5.75
C GLY A 303 -4.53 7.97 7.25
N MET A 304 -3.81 6.96 7.75
CA MET A 304 -3.92 6.48 9.13
C MET A 304 -3.32 7.41 10.19
N PHE A 305 -2.68 8.52 9.80
CA PHE A 305 -2.03 9.43 10.74
C PHE A 305 -2.92 10.57 11.24
N PHE A 306 -4.15 10.65 10.74
CA PHE A 306 -5.09 11.71 11.06
C PHE A 306 -6.49 11.21 11.34
#